data_AF-A0A2J7QJI1-F1
#
_entry.id   AF-A0A2J7QJI1-F1
#
_cell.length_a   1.000
_cell.length_b   1.000
_cell.length_c   1.000
_cell.angle_alpha   90.00
_cell.angle_beta   90.00
_cell.angle_gamma   90.00
#
_symmetry.space_group_name_H-M   'P 1'
#
loop_
_entity.id
_entity.type
_entity.pdbx_description
1 polymer ?
#
loop_
_entity_poly.entity_id
_entity_poly.type
_entity_poly.pdbx_seq_one_letter_code
_entity_poly.pdbx_strand_id
1 'polypeptide(L)'
;MNADILIMDQGISSFSSKDEEIQYWKDLAVQFQSGLEEAREDTRQVERELEEFQENSHQLEKELETQLEQADKTIRELRTRNNRLQLDNDTLKDNYEQTKRQNNAQICELQATVSEYRNHEESLLKYIRELEQKNDDLERSHRAMMTSVTEFESKLNSAIERNALLESEQDEARAMVQRLKDEARDLRQEMKIRKCEVPDNDKCFERVRSPIDSNKLKVEMETQTAVPGSPLKSKLNLACRRTKSVTLSLNCMKSSPT
;
A
#
# COMPACT_ATOMS: atom_id res chain seq x y z
N MET A 1 23.09 100.35 -16.48
CA MET A 1 24.29 100.91 -15.85
C MET A 1 25.39 100.78 -16.90
N ASN A 2 26.00 101.82 -17.46
CA ASN A 2 25.75 103.26 -17.31
C ASN A 2 25.51 103.90 -18.68
N ALA A 3 24.78 105.00 -18.69
CA ALA A 3 24.52 105.77 -19.91
C ALA A 3 25.60 106.84 -20.08
N ASP A 4 26.84 106.42 -20.35
CA ASP A 4 27.91 107.32 -20.78
C ASP A 4 27.76 107.65 -22.27
N ILE A 5 26.64 108.30 -22.58
CA ILE A 5 26.57 109.21 -23.73
C ILE A 5 27.59 110.29 -23.43
N LEU A 6 28.74 110.21 -24.10
CA LEU A 6 29.82 111.18 -24.03
C LEU A 6 29.30 112.57 -24.47
N ILE A 7 28.85 113.36 -23.48
CA ILE A 7 28.66 114.80 -23.61
C ILE A 7 30.06 115.41 -23.70
N MET A 8 30.65 115.37 -24.90
CA MET A 8 31.77 116.22 -25.27
C MET A 8 31.27 117.66 -25.50
N ASP A 9 30.81 118.30 -24.42
CA ASP A 9 30.64 119.76 -24.39
C ASP A 9 32.02 120.42 -24.18
N GLN A 10 32.86 120.33 -25.21
CA GLN A 10 34.06 121.15 -25.31
C GLN A 10 33.72 122.38 -26.15
N GLY A 11 33.47 123.48 -25.45
CA GLY A 11 33.22 124.78 -26.06
C GLY A 11 34.33 125.13 -27.06
N ILE A 12 33.92 125.43 -28.29
CA ILE A 12 34.80 125.75 -29.42
C ILE A 12 35.72 126.91 -29.01
N SER A 13 36.97 126.61 -28.71
CA SER A 13 37.95 127.61 -28.27
C SER A 13 38.37 128.50 -29.44
N SER A 14 38.63 129.77 -29.17
CA SER A 14 39.00 130.73 -30.22
C SER A 14 40.34 130.37 -30.86
N PHE A 15 40.33 130.01 -32.15
CA PHE A 15 41.52 129.62 -32.89
C PHE A 15 42.38 130.83 -33.30
N SER A 16 43.71 130.67 -33.24
CA SER A 16 44.69 131.70 -33.58
C SER A 16 44.88 131.86 -35.10
N SER A 17 44.57 130.81 -35.85
CA SER A 17 44.66 130.72 -37.31
C SER A 17 43.58 129.77 -37.84
N LYS A 18 43.17 129.97 -39.10
CA LYS A 18 42.28 129.03 -39.81
C LYS A 18 42.88 127.62 -39.92
N ASP A 19 44.21 127.51 -40.01
CA ASP A 19 44.88 126.21 -40.06
C ASP A 19 44.79 125.46 -38.72
N GLU A 20 44.77 126.18 -37.59
CA GLU A 20 44.64 125.60 -36.25
C GLU A 20 43.20 125.12 -36.00
N GLU A 21 42.19 125.87 -36.46
CA GLU A 21 40.79 125.44 -36.50
C GLU A 21 40.61 124.16 -37.34
N ILE A 22 41.15 124.16 -38.55
CA ILE A 22 41.12 123.00 -39.45
C ILE A 22 41.82 121.79 -38.82
N GLN A 23 42.92 121.99 -38.10
CA GLN A 23 43.64 120.91 -37.44
C GLN A 23 42.85 120.34 -36.24
N TYR A 24 42.29 121.20 -35.38
CA TYR A 24 41.43 120.77 -34.27
C TYR A 24 40.25 119.91 -34.73
N TRP A 25 39.51 120.35 -35.76
CA TRP A 25 38.37 119.60 -36.29
C TRP A 25 38.79 118.28 -36.97
N LYS A 26 39.98 118.21 -37.59
CA LYS A 26 40.54 116.95 -38.11
C LYS A 26 40.88 115.98 -36.98
N ASP A 27 41.57 116.44 -35.95
CA ASP A 27 42.01 115.59 -34.84
C ASP A 27 40.82 115.09 -34.01
N LEU A 28 39.79 115.93 -33.82
CA LEU A 28 38.53 115.54 -33.20
C LEU A 28 37.74 114.53 -34.06
N ALA A 29 37.71 114.71 -35.38
CA ALA A 29 37.10 113.74 -36.28
C ALA A 29 37.83 112.37 -36.27
N VAL A 30 39.16 112.37 -36.18
CA VAL A 30 39.98 111.16 -36.04
C VAL A 30 39.73 110.49 -34.68
N GLN A 31 39.59 111.26 -33.58
CA GLN A 31 39.24 110.71 -32.27
C GLN A 31 37.85 110.05 -32.28
N PHE A 32 36.83 110.72 -32.82
CA PHE A 32 35.50 110.11 -32.97
C PHE A 32 35.52 108.88 -33.88
N GLN A 33 36.28 108.90 -34.97
CA GLN A 33 36.45 107.73 -35.85
C GLN A 33 37.13 106.56 -35.13
N SER A 34 38.15 106.83 -34.31
CA SER A 34 38.84 105.81 -33.51
C SER A 34 37.91 105.20 -32.46
N GLY A 35 37.18 106.03 -31.71
CA GLY A 35 36.24 105.54 -30.68
C GLY A 35 35.03 104.79 -31.25
N LEU A 36 34.58 105.15 -32.46
CA LEU A 36 33.55 104.38 -33.18
C LEU A 36 34.06 103.02 -33.67
N GLU A 37 35.33 102.91 -34.07
CA GLU A 37 35.92 101.63 -34.48
C GLU A 37 36.23 100.73 -33.28
N GLU A 38 36.69 101.30 -32.15
CA GLU A 38 36.87 100.60 -30.87
C GLU A 38 35.54 100.03 -30.35
N ALA A 39 34.50 100.88 -30.23
CA ALA A 39 33.16 100.43 -29.81
C ALA A 39 32.53 99.40 -30.77
N ARG A 40 32.88 99.46 -32.06
CA ARG A 40 32.50 98.44 -33.05
C ARG A 40 33.21 97.11 -32.79
N GLU A 41 34.51 97.10 -32.52
CA GLU A 41 35.23 95.85 -32.26
C GLU A 41 34.86 95.26 -30.89
N ASP A 42 34.58 96.08 -29.88
CA ASP A 42 34.01 95.63 -28.60
C ASP A 42 32.65 94.94 -28.81
N THR A 43 31.76 95.57 -29.59
CA THR A 43 30.45 94.97 -29.96
C THR A 43 30.68 93.63 -30.65
N ARG A 44 31.62 93.57 -31.59
CA ARG A 44 31.98 92.37 -32.34
C ARG A 44 32.60 91.28 -31.47
N GLN A 45 33.33 91.65 -30.42
CA GLN A 45 33.86 90.70 -29.45
C GLN A 45 32.73 90.08 -28.62
N VAL A 46 31.81 90.91 -28.11
CA VAL A 46 30.64 90.43 -27.35
C VAL A 46 29.74 89.54 -28.21
N GLU A 47 29.59 89.85 -29.51
CA GLU A 47 28.90 88.98 -30.47
C GLU A 47 29.57 87.59 -30.57
N ARG A 48 30.90 87.53 -30.74
CA ARG A 48 31.65 86.26 -30.80
C ARG A 48 31.57 85.46 -29.49
N GLU A 49 31.68 86.12 -28.34
CA GLU A 49 31.56 85.48 -27.01
C GLU A 49 30.15 84.92 -26.78
N LEU A 50 29.11 85.61 -27.27
CA LEU A 50 27.73 85.14 -27.22
C LEU A 50 27.50 83.93 -28.15
N GLU A 51 28.08 83.93 -29.35
CA GLU A 51 28.05 82.78 -30.27
C GLU A 51 28.72 81.55 -29.64
N GLU A 52 29.91 81.70 -29.04
CA GLU A 52 30.60 80.60 -28.34
C GLU A 52 29.78 80.06 -27.16
N PHE A 53 29.17 80.95 -26.36
CA PHE A 53 28.31 80.54 -25.24
C PHE A 53 27.05 79.78 -25.71
N GLN A 54 26.43 80.22 -26.81
CA GLN A 54 25.27 79.55 -27.41
C GLN A 54 25.64 78.16 -27.94
N GLU A 55 26.76 78.04 -28.66
CA GLU A 55 27.20 76.74 -29.18
C GLU A 55 27.61 75.78 -28.05
N ASN A 56 28.33 76.25 -27.02
CA ASN A 56 28.65 75.44 -25.83
C ASN A 56 27.37 74.95 -25.12
N SER A 57 26.39 75.84 -24.90
CA SER A 57 25.11 75.50 -24.28
C SER A 57 24.36 74.42 -25.08
N HIS A 58 24.28 74.56 -26.41
CA HIS A 58 23.66 73.59 -27.31
C HIS A 58 24.42 72.25 -27.34
N GLN A 59 25.76 72.25 -27.27
CA GLN A 59 26.55 71.03 -27.16
C GLN A 59 26.30 70.29 -25.84
N LEU A 60 26.17 71.02 -24.72
CA LEU A 60 25.85 70.46 -23.41
C LEU A 60 24.42 69.90 -23.34
N GLU A 61 23.43 70.62 -23.89
CA GLU A 61 22.04 70.14 -24.01
C GLU A 61 22.01 68.80 -24.77
N LYS A 62 22.68 68.73 -25.92
CA LYS A 62 22.79 67.51 -26.71
C LYS A 62 23.49 66.37 -25.95
N GLU A 63 24.53 66.65 -25.16
CA GLU A 63 25.14 65.61 -24.32
C GLU A 63 24.14 65.06 -23.30
N LEU A 64 23.44 65.94 -22.58
CA LEU A 64 22.41 65.57 -21.60
C LEU A 64 21.26 64.77 -22.23
N GLU A 65 20.80 65.14 -23.43
CA GLU A 65 19.81 64.38 -24.20
C GLU A 65 20.32 62.96 -24.49
N THR A 66 21.56 62.81 -25.00
CA THR A 66 22.10 61.47 -25.28
C THR A 66 22.29 60.61 -24.02
N GLN A 67 22.65 61.21 -22.88
CA GLN A 67 22.75 60.51 -21.60
C GLN A 67 21.36 60.06 -21.11
N LEU A 68 20.33 60.91 -21.27
CA LEU A 68 18.94 60.60 -20.91
C LEU A 68 18.37 59.48 -21.79
N GLU A 69 18.57 59.53 -23.11
CA GLU A 69 18.17 58.45 -24.02
C GLU A 69 18.81 57.10 -23.67
N GLN A 70 20.10 57.11 -23.32
CA GLN A 70 20.83 55.92 -22.87
C GLN A 70 20.26 55.39 -21.56
N ALA A 71 20.02 56.26 -20.57
CA ALA A 71 19.38 55.88 -19.31
C ALA A 71 18.00 55.25 -19.55
N ASP A 72 17.13 55.89 -20.33
CA ASP A 72 15.80 55.37 -20.66
C ASP A 72 15.85 54.06 -21.45
N LYS A 73 16.87 53.86 -22.29
CA LYS A 73 17.10 52.58 -22.97
C LYS A 73 17.45 51.48 -21.96
N THR A 74 18.42 51.72 -21.07
CA THR A 74 18.80 50.73 -20.05
C THR A 74 17.65 50.41 -19.08
N ILE A 75 16.84 51.41 -18.69
CA ILE A 75 15.64 51.21 -17.87
C ILE A 75 14.62 50.31 -18.58
N ARG A 76 14.39 50.51 -19.88
CA ARG A 76 13.51 49.65 -20.69
C ARG A 76 14.03 48.22 -20.78
N GLU A 77 15.32 48.02 -21.03
CA GLU A 77 15.97 46.70 -21.10
C GLU A 77 15.94 45.96 -19.74
N LEU A 78 16.19 46.67 -18.65
CA LEU A 78 16.11 46.11 -17.29
C LEU A 78 14.68 45.72 -16.92
N ARG A 79 13.67 46.53 -17.30
CA ARG A 79 12.25 46.21 -17.09
C ARG A 79 11.81 44.97 -17.87
N THR A 80 12.16 44.86 -19.15
CA THR A 80 11.80 43.66 -19.94
C THR A 80 12.50 42.41 -19.43
N ARG A 81 13.78 42.51 -19.01
CA ARG A 81 14.50 41.42 -18.37
C ARG A 81 13.89 41.01 -17.03
N ASN A 82 13.47 41.98 -16.20
CA ASN A 82 12.83 41.70 -14.91
C ASN A 82 11.50 40.97 -15.11
N ASN A 83 10.61 41.50 -15.97
CA ASN A 83 9.34 40.86 -16.31
C ASN A 83 9.51 39.42 -16.82
N ARG A 84 10.53 39.17 -17.67
CA ARG A 84 10.87 37.83 -18.14
C ARG A 84 11.31 36.92 -16.99
N LEU A 85 12.25 37.37 -16.16
CA LEU A 85 12.73 36.60 -15.01
C LEU A 85 11.61 36.30 -14.00
N GLN A 86 10.65 37.21 -13.84
CA GLN A 86 9.48 36.98 -12.99
C GLN A 86 8.57 35.89 -13.58
N LEU A 87 8.26 35.94 -14.88
CA LEU A 87 7.48 34.90 -15.55
C LEU A 87 8.18 33.53 -15.54
N ASP A 88 9.50 33.50 -15.76
CA ASP A 88 10.32 32.29 -15.64
C ASP A 88 10.28 31.75 -14.20
N ASN A 89 10.32 32.62 -13.18
CA ASN A 89 10.27 32.26 -11.76
C ASN A 89 8.89 31.69 -11.35
N ASP A 90 7.80 32.30 -11.80
CA ASP A 90 6.45 31.84 -11.50
C ASP A 90 6.16 30.51 -12.22
N THR A 91 6.61 30.35 -13.47
CA THR A 91 6.57 29.07 -14.19
C THR A 91 7.33 27.96 -13.45
N LEU A 92 8.50 28.26 -12.89
CA LEU A 92 9.27 27.30 -12.10
C LEU A 92 8.59 26.94 -10.77
N LYS A 93 7.91 27.88 -10.10
CA LYS A 93 7.11 27.59 -8.89
C LYS A 93 5.93 26.68 -9.20
N ASP A 94 5.19 26.96 -10.26
CA ASP A 94 4.03 26.17 -10.67
C ASP A 94 4.43 24.73 -11.03
N ASN A 95 5.50 24.57 -11.82
CA ASN A 95 6.08 23.26 -12.13
C ASN A 95 6.53 22.52 -10.86
N TYR A 96 7.23 23.20 -9.93
CA TYR A 96 7.66 22.61 -8.67
C TYR A 96 6.49 22.13 -7.81
N GLU A 97 5.45 22.96 -7.64
CA GLU A 97 4.26 22.58 -6.87
C GLU A 97 3.45 21.48 -7.57
N GLN A 98 3.41 21.45 -8.91
CA GLN A 98 2.82 20.34 -9.66
C GLN A 98 3.56 19.03 -9.42
N THR A 99 4.89 18.99 -9.60
CA THR A 99 5.70 17.80 -9.36
C THR A 99 5.63 17.35 -7.90
N LYS A 100 5.64 18.29 -6.95
CA LYS A 100 5.46 18.00 -5.52
C LYS A 100 4.11 17.36 -5.21
N ARG A 101 3.01 17.83 -5.82
CA ARG A 101 1.68 17.19 -5.69
C ARG A 101 1.66 15.79 -6.30
N GLN A 102 2.26 15.61 -7.48
CA GLN A 102 2.36 14.30 -8.15
C GLN A 102 3.17 13.30 -7.32
N ASN A 103 4.35 13.70 -6.83
CA ASN A 103 5.18 12.87 -5.96
C ASN A 103 4.47 12.51 -4.66
N ASN A 104 3.76 13.45 -4.02
CA ASN A 104 2.99 13.16 -2.82
C ASN A 104 1.85 12.16 -3.09
N ALA A 105 1.16 12.28 -4.23
CA ALA A 105 0.13 11.31 -4.62
C ALA A 105 0.70 9.90 -4.83
N GLN A 106 1.83 9.79 -5.55
CA GLN A 106 2.54 8.52 -5.76
C GLN A 106 3.05 7.92 -4.44
N ILE A 107 3.56 8.73 -3.52
CA ILE A 107 3.99 8.28 -2.19
C ILE A 107 2.80 7.72 -1.40
N CYS A 108 1.64 8.39 -1.41
CA CYS A 108 0.43 7.89 -0.77
C CYS A 108 -0.06 6.57 -1.37
N GLU A 109 -0.03 6.42 -2.70
CA GLU A 109 -0.39 5.19 -3.42
C GLU A 109 0.55 4.02 -3.09
N LEU A 110 1.87 4.28 -3.08
CA LEU A 110 2.88 3.29 -2.68
C LEU A 110 2.76 2.91 -1.19
N GLN A 111 2.42 3.85 -0.31
CA GLN A 111 2.15 3.56 1.09
C GLN A 111 0.88 2.71 1.28
N ALA A 112 -0.18 3.00 0.52
CA ALA A 112 -1.41 2.21 0.54
C ALA A 112 -1.16 0.76 0.08
N THR A 113 -0.54 0.56 -1.08
CA THR A 113 -0.22 -0.78 -1.60
C THR A 113 0.72 -1.56 -0.68
N VAL A 114 1.74 -0.93 -0.08
CA VAL A 114 2.58 -1.57 0.96
C VAL A 114 1.76 -2.00 2.18
N SER A 115 0.76 -1.21 2.60
CA SER A 115 -0.15 -1.61 3.70
C SER A 115 -1.06 -2.78 3.31
N GLU A 116 -1.55 -2.81 2.07
CA GLU A 116 -2.36 -3.92 1.54
C GLU A 116 -1.56 -5.23 1.48
N TYR A 117 -0.31 -5.19 1.00
CA TYR A 117 0.56 -6.37 0.98
C TYR A 117 0.84 -6.91 2.39
N ARG A 118 1.08 -6.05 3.39
CA ARG A 118 1.25 -6.47 4.78
C ARG A 118 -0.01 -7.12 5.35
N ASN A 119 -1.18 -6.52 5.12
CA ASN A 119 -2.47 -7.09 5.54
C ASN A 119 -2.72 -8.46 4.88
N HIS A 120 -2.30 -8.63 3.62
CA HIS A 120 -2.38 -9.90 2.91
C HIS A 120 -1.41 -10.94 3.47
N GLU A 121 -0.15 -10.57 3.75
CA GLU A 121 0.85 -11.40 4.41
C GLU A 121 0.37 -11.90 5.79
N GLU A 122 -0.14 -11.01 6.64
CA GLU A 122 -0.72 -11.37 7.95
C GLU A 122 -1.90 -12.34 7.80
N SER A 123 -2.75 -12.13 6.79
CA SER A 123 -3.89 -13.01 6.50
C SER A 123 -3.45 -14.40 6.04
N LEU A 124 -2.42 -14.49 5.19
CA LEU A 124 -1.84 -15.75 4.74
C LEU A 124 -1.14 -16.49 5.88
N LEU A 125 -0.36 -15.79 6.72
CA LEU A 125 0.30 -16.38 7.90
C LEU A 125 -0.72 -16.94 8.90
N LYS A 126 -1.86 -16.25 9.08
CA LYS A 126 -2.97 -16.78 9.89
C LYS A 126 -3.57 -18.03 9.24
N TYR A 127 -3.82 -18.00 7.93
CA TYR A 127 -4.41 -19.13 7.21
C TYR A 127 -3.50 -20.37 7.21
N ILE A 128 -2.17 -20.19 7.11
CA ILE A 128 -1.18 -21.27 7.24
C ILE A 128 -1.32 -21.95 8.61
N ARG A 129 -1.34 -21.18 9.72
CA ARG A 129 -1.55 -21.73 11.07
C ARG A 129 -2.87 -22.47 11.22
N GLU A 130 -3.94 -21.97 10.60
CA GLU A 130 -5.25 -22.64 10.58
C GLU A 130 -5.23 -23.95 9.76
N LEU A 131 -4.36 -24.09 8.77
CA LEU A 131 -4.16 -25.34 8.01
C LEU A 131 -3.26 -26.33 8.77
N GLU A 132 -2.18 -25.85 9.39
CA GLU A 132 -1.30 -26.63 10.26
C GLU A 132 -2.11 -27.29 11.39
N GLN A 133 -2.93 -26.51 12.10
CA GLN A 133 -3.80 -27.04 13.16
C GLN A 133 -4.77 -28.11 12.65
N LYS A 134 -5.40 -27.90 11.48
CA LYS A 134 -6.32 -28.88 10.88
C LYS A 134 -5.57 -30.16 10.47
N ASN A 135 -4.32 -30.06 10.05
CA ASN A 135 -3.50 -31.21 9.72
C ASN A 135 -3.15 -32.02 10.98
N ASP A 136 -2.74 -31.36 12.07
CA ASP A 136 -2.50 -32.00 13.37
C ASP A 136 -3.74 -32.73 13.91
N ASP A 137 -4.92 -32.11 13.78
CA ASP A 137 -6.21 -32.72 14.18
C ASP A 137 -6.57 -33.94 13.30
N LEU A 138 -6.30 -33.87 11.99
CA LEU A 138 -6.49 -34.99 11.05
C LEU A 138 -5.51 -36.15 11.34
N GLU A 139 -4.24 -35.86 11.57
CA GLU A 139 -3.25 -36.87 11.97
C GLU A 139 -3.64 -37.55 13.28
N ARG A 140 -4.10 -36.78 14.27
CA ARG A 140 -4.57 -37.32 15.55
C ARG A 140 -5.77 -38.24 15.37
N SER A 141 -6.75 -37.82 14.57
CA SER A 141 -7.92 -38.64 14.21
C SER A 141 -7.51 -39.93 13.50
N HIS A 142 -6.60 -39.84 12.53
CA HIS A 142 -6.05 -41.00 11.82
C HIS A 142 -5.34 -41.99 12.76
N ARG A 143 -4.50 -41.51 13.68
CA ARG A 143 -3.83 -42.36 14.68
C ARG A 143 -4.84 -43.07 15.59
N ALA A 144 -5.87 -42.36 16.07
CA ALA A 144 -6.93 -42.97 16.89
C ALA A 144 -7.74 -44.01 16.11
N MET A 145 -8.07 -43.75 14.84
CA MET A 145 -8.74 -44.70 13.96
C MET A 145 -7.89 -45.95 13.72
N MET A 146 -6.60 -45.80 13.43
CA MET A 146 -5.67 -46.93 13.26
C MET A 146 -5.57 -47.78 14.54
N THR A 147 -5.48 -47.16 15.72
CA THR A 147 -5.50 -47.90 16.99
C THR A 147 -6.81 -48.70 17.15
N SER A 148 -7.96 -48.09 16.86
CA SER A 148 -9.26 -48.77 16.89
C SER A 148 -9.33 -49.96 15.92
N VAL A 149 -8.79 -49.82 14.71
CA VAL A 149 -8.66 -50.94 13.75
C VAL A 149 -7.81 -52.07 14.34
N THR A 150 -6.62 -51.78 14.87
CA THR A 150 -5.76 -52.82 15.47
C THR A 150 -6.39 -53.50 16.69
N GLU A 151 -7.21 -52.80 17.47
CA GLU A 151 -8.01 -53.40 18.53
C GLU A 151 -9.08 -54.35 18.01
N PHE A 152 -9.76 -54.01 16.89
CA PHE A 152 -10.73 -54.89 16.27
C PHE A 152 -10.08 -56.12 15.65
N GLU A 153 -8.93 -55.97 14.99
CA GLU A 153 -8.13 -57.09 14.46
C GLU A 153 -7.70 -58.05 15.59
N SER A 154 -7.20 -57.52 16.71
CA SER A 154 -6.86 -58.33 17.89
C SER A 154 -8.08 -59.08 18.45
N LYS A 155 -9.23 -58.40 18.62
CA LYS A 155 -10.48 -59.01 19.10
C LYS A 155 -11.01 -60.09 18.14
N LEU A 156 -10.86 -59.89 16.83
CA LEU A 156 -11.21 -60.86 15.79
C LEU A 156 -10.30 -62.10 15.86
N ASN A 157 -8.98 -61.90 15.93
CA ASN A 157 -8.01 -62.99 16.01
C ASN A 157 -8.26 -63.86 17.25
N SER A 158 -8.44 -63.25 18.44
CA SER A 158 -8.80 -64.01 19.65
C SER A 158 -10.19 -64.66 19.59
N ALA A 159 -11.08 -64.24 18.70
CA ALA A 159 -12.34 -64.95 18.43
C ALA A 159 -12.15 -66.13 17.49
N ILE A 160 -11.29 -66.00 16.48
CA ILE A 160 -10.89 -67.10 15.57
C ILE A 160 -10.16 -68.20 16.38
N GLU A 161 -9.20 -67.83 17.22
CA GLU A 161 -8.47 -68.76 18.11
C GLU A 161 -9.44 -69.56 19.01
N ARG A 162 -10.39 -68.88 19.66
CA ARG A 162 -11.43 -69.54 20.48
C ARG A 162 -12.32 -70.47 19.66
N ASN A 163 -12.72 -70.08 18.45
CA ASN A 163 -13.51 -70.94 17.58
C ASN A 163 -12.73 -72.19 17.13
N ALA A 164 -11.45 -72.05 16.79
CA ALA A 164 -10.59 -73.17 16.40
C ALA A 164 -10.38 -74.17 17.55
N LEU A 165 -10.23 -73.69 18.78
CA LEU A 165 -10.20 -74.56 19.97
C LEU A 165 -11.52 -75.32 20.16
N LEU A 166 -12.66 -74.63 20.06
CA LEU A 166 -13.98 -75.25 20.17
C LEU A 166 -14.27 -76.26 19.05
N GLU A 167 -13.76 -76.03 17.84
CA GLU A 167 -13.85 -76.98 16.72
C GLU A 167 -13.01 -78.24 16.99
N SER A 168 -11.80 -78.08 17.53
CA SER A 168 -10.96 -79.20 17.98
C SER A 168 -11.62 -80.02 19.09
N GLU A 169 -12.16 -79.36 20.14
CA GLU A 169 -12.91 -80.01 21.21
C GLU A 169 -14.14 -80.77 20.66
N GLN A 170 -14.83 -80.20 19.67
CA GLN A 170 -15.97 -80.84 19.02
C GLN A 170 -15.54 -82.07 18.21
N ASP A 171 -14.43 -82.02 17.50
CA ASP A 171 -13.93 -83.15 16.71
C ASP A 171 -13.35 -84.27 17.60
N GLU A 172 -12.70 -83.95 18.73
CA GLU A 172 -12.33 -84.93 19.76
C GLU A 172 -13.58 -85.64 20.33
N ALA A 173 -14.63 -84.88 20.66
CA ALA A 173 -15.89 -85.44 21.12
C ALA A 173 -16.57 -86.32 20.06
N ARG A 174 -16.54 -85.92 18.78
CA ARG A 174 -17.05 -86.73 17.66
C ARG A 174 -16.25 -88.01 17.48
N ALA A 175 -14.93 -87.95 17.57
CA ALA A 175 -14.05 -89.12 17.48
C ALA A 175 -14.30 -90.10 18.64
N MET A 176 -14.48 -89.61 19.88
CA MET A 176 -14.85 -90.42 21.03
C MET A 176 -16.22 -91.09 20.84
N VAL A 177 -17.23 -90.32 20.40
CA VAL A 177 -18.57 -90.86 20.07
C VAL A 177 -18.50 -91.92 18.98
N GLN A 178 -17.62 -91.77 17.99
CA GLN A 178 -17.44 -92.77 16.93
C GLN A 178 -16.80 -94.06 17.47
N ARG A 179 -15.73 -93.96 18.28
CA ARG A 179 -15.13 -95.14 18.94
C ARG A 179 -16.15 -95.90 19.79
N LEU A 180 -16.91 -95.19 20.64
CA LEU A 180 -17.95 -95.81 21.47
C LEU A 180 -19.07 -96.46 20.64
N LYS A 181 -19.42 -95.89 19.47
CA LYS A 181 -20.38 -96.51 18.53
C LYS A 181 -19.85 -97.80 17.92
N ASP A 182 -18.55 -97.86 17.65
CA ASP A 182 -17.89 -99.02 17.04
C ASP A 182 -17.64 -100.11 18.09
N GLU A 183 -17.16 -99.78 19.29
CA GLU A 183 -17.13 -100.69 20.44
C GLU A 183 -18.53 -101.26 20.75
N ALA A 184 -19.57 -100.42 20.79
CA ALA A 184 -20.94 -100.88 20.98
C ALA A 184 -21.48 -101.68 19.78
N ARG A 185 -20.86 -101.61 18.60
CA ARG A 185 -21.19 -102.46 17.43
C ARG A 185 -20.50 -103.81 17.56
N ASP A 186 -19.24 -103.83 17.95
CA ASP A 186 -18.43 -105.02 18.11
C ASP A 186 -18.94 -105.88 19.28
N LEU A 187 -19.26 -105.28 20.43
CA LEU A 187 -19.96 -105.96 21.53
C LEU A 187 -21.31 -106.56 21.09
N ARG A 188 -22.05 -105.89 20.18
CA ARG A 188 -23.28 -106.47 19.59
C ARG A 188 -22.99 -107.62 18.63
N GLN A 189 -21.86 -107.62 17.94
CA GLN A 189 -21.40 -108.73 17.10
C GLN A 189 -20.93 -109.91 17.97
N GLU A 190 -20.13 -109.68 19.01
CA GLU A 190 -19.73 -110.70 20.00
C GLU A 190 -20.94 -111.35 20.66
N MET A 191 -21.92 -110.55 21.12
CA MET A 191 -23.15 -111.07 21.69
C MET A 191 -24.00 -111.87 20.67
N LYS A 192 -23.87 -111.57 19.37
CA LYS A 192 -24.53 -112.35 18.31
C LYS A 192 -23.79 -113.66 18.05
N ILE A 193 -22.45 -113.67 18.08
CA ILE A 193 -21.63 -114.88 17.96
C ILE A 193 -21.87 -115.81 19.15
N ARG A 194 -21.83 -115.29 20.40
CA ARG A 194 -22.15 -116.07 21.61
C ARG A 194 -23.58 -116.64 21.60
N LYS A 195 -24.54 -115.94 20.96
CA LYS A 195 -25.91 -116.46 20.73
C LYS A 195 -26.01 -117.51 19.61
N CYS A 196 -24.99 -117.65 18.75
CA CYS A 196 -24.91 -118.76 17.80
C CYS A 196 -24.19 -120.00 18.40
N GLU A 197 -23.41 -119.83 19.47
CA GLU A 197 -22.72 -120.92 20.18
C GLU A 197 -23.56 -121.54 21.32
N VAL A 198 -24.68 -120.93 21.70
CA VAL A 198 -25.59 -121.40 22.77
C VAL A 198 -27.01 -121.56 22.21
N PRO A 199 -27.64 -122.75 22.33
CA PRO A 199 -29.03 -122.93 21.93
C PRO A 199 -30.00 -122.07 22.73
N ASP A 200 -31.03 -121.55 22.06
CA ASP A 200 -32.10 -120.73 22.64
C ASP A 200 -32.74 -121.32 23.90
N ASN A 201 -32.93 -120.49 24.93
CA ASN A 201 -34.30 -120.21 25.39
C ASN A 201 -34.43 -118.84 26.07
N ASP A 202 -35.66 -118.33 26.12
CA ASP A 202 -35.96 -116.91 25.94
C ASP A 202 -36.71 -116.28 27.15
N LYS A 203 -36.43 -114.99 27.45
CA LYS A 203 -37.27 -113.97 28.17
C LYS A 203 -37.86 -114.33 29.57
N CYS A 204 -37.93 -113.45 30.57
CA CYS A 204 -38.30 -112.03 30.53
C CYS A 204 -38.05 -111.35 31.91
N PHE A 205 -37.60 -110.09 31.88
CA PHE A 205 -37.42 -109.16 33.02
C PHE A 205 -38.48 -108.03 32.88
N GLU A 206 -38.96 -107.24 33.86
CA GLU A 206 -38.51 -106.92 35.22
C GLU A 206 -39.69 -106.30 36.04
N ARG A 207 -39.53 -106.06 37.35
CA ARG A 207 -40.54 -105.41 38.21
C ARG A 207 -39.96 -104.28 39.09
N VAL A 208 -40.68 -103.13 39.09
CA VAL A 208 -41.06 -102.31 40.28
C VAL A 208 -40.17 -101.12 40.75
N ARG A 209 -40.76 -99.92 40.55
CA ARG A 209 -40.81 -98.66 41.38
C ARG A 209 -39.58 -97.74 41.58
N SER A 210 -39.89 -96.43 41.56
CA SER A 210 -39.10 -95.30 42.10
C SER A 210 -39.50 -94.95 43.54
N PRO A 211 -38.75 -94.06 44.23
CA PRO A 211 -39.24 -92.67 44.43
C PRO A 211 -38.19 -91.52 44.52
N ILE A 212 -38.68 -90.30 44.25
CA ILE A 212 -38.44 -88.93 44.83
C ILE A 212 -37.54 -88.84 46.12
N ASP A 213 -36.80 -87.76 46.48
CA ASP A 213 -36.91 -86.31 46.16
C ASP A 213 -35.67 -85.40 46.54
N SER A 214 -35.71 -84.11 46.17
CA SER A 214 -35.14 -82.90 46.84
C SER A 214 -33.62 -82.58 46.87
N ASN A 215 -33.20 -81.49 46.18
CA ASN A 215 -33.04 -80.17 46.85
C ASN A 215 -32.66 -78.98 45.92
N LYS A 216 -32.78 -77.77 46.48
CA LYS A 216 -32.79 -76.45 45.83
C LYS A 216 -31.56 -75.62 46.23
N LEU A 217 -30.91 -74.92 45.30
CA LEU A 217 -30.16 -73.69 45.60
C LEU A 217 -30.14 -72.74 44.39
N LYS A 218 -30.73 -71.55 44.57
CA LYS A 218 -30.31 -70.35 43.83
C LYS A 218 -29.08 -69.80 44.54
N VAL A 219 -28.11 -69.28 43.79
CA VAL A 219 -27.14 -68.32 44.32
C VAL A 219 -27.21 -67.08 43.45
N GLU A 220 -27.73 -66.02 44.05
CA GLU A 220 -27.49 -64.65 43.61
C GLU A 220 -26.04 -64.30 44.00
N MET A 221 -25.28 -63.66 43.12
CA MET A 221 -24.15 -62.85 43.56
C MET A 221 -24.37 -61.44 43.04
N GLU A 222 -24.81 -60.57 43.93
CA GLU A 222 -24.84 -59.14 43.69
C GLU A 222 -23.40 -58.60 43.70
N THR A 223 -23.10 -57.69 42.76
CA THR A 223 -22.14 -56.63 43.03
C THR A 223 -22.83 -55.30 42.74
N GLN A 224 -23.53 -54.78 43.74
CA GLN A 224 -24.04 -53.40 43.70
C GLN A 224 -22.87 -52.43 43.93
N THR A 225 -22.72 -51.42 43.07
CA THR A 225 -22.37 -50.07 43.53
C THR A 225 -23.07 -49.04 42.65
N ALA A 226 -23.71 -48.05 43.27
CA ALA A 226 -24.58 -47.08 42.60
C ALA A 226 -23.87 -45.77 42.21
N VAL A 227 -24.30 -45.14 41.10
CA VAL A 227 -24.94 -43.80 40.98
C VAL A 227 -24.47 -42.74 42.01
N PRO A 228 -24.08 -41.48 41.64
CA PRO A 228 -24.91 -40.58 40.81
C PRO A 228 -24.20 -39.52 39.92
N GLY A 229 -24.98 -38.74 39.14
CA GLY A 229 -24.64 -37.33 38.87
C GLY A 229 -24.73 -36.79 37.42
N SER A 230 -25.96 -36.54 36.96
CA SER A 230 -26.39 -35.63 35.88
C SER A 230 -25.69 -34.24 35.85
N PRO A 231 -26.02 -33.32 34.90
CA PRO A 231 -26.31 -33.46 33.46
C PRO A 231 -25.62 -32.37 32.58
N LEU A 232 -25.59 -32.54 31.25
CA LEU A 232 -25.46 -31.39 30.35
C LEU A 232 -26.55 -31.35 29.27
N LYS A 233 -27.36 -30.28 29.34
CA LYS A 233 -28.25 -29.85 28.27
C LYS A 233 -27.44 -28.99 27.29
N SER A 234 -27.52 -29.26 26.00
CA SER A 234 -27.35 -28.22 24.98
C SER A 234 -28.22 -28.53 23.76
N LYS A 235 -29.19 -27.65 23.52
CA LYS A 235 -29.98 -27.67 22.28
C LYS A 235 -29.09 -27.14 21.15
N LEU A 236 -28.88 -27.92 20.09
CA LEU A 236 -28.43 -27.37 18.81
C LEU A 236 -29.63 -27.25 17.85
N ASN A 237 -30.35 -26.13 18.00
CA ASN A 237 -30.99 -25.53 16.84
C ASN A 237 -29.88 -24.92 15.98
N LEU A 238 -29.68 -25.40 14.75
CA LEU A 238 -28.99 -24.62 13.74
C LEU A 238 -29.96 -24.29 12.61
N ALA A 239 -30.67 -23.18 12.78
CA ALA A 239 -31.42 -22.56 11.70
C ALA A 239 -30.42 -22.00 10.66
N CYS A 240 -30.31 -22.66 9.51
CA CYS A 240 -29.59 -22.11 8.37
C CYS A 240 -30.37 -20.91 7.80
N ARG A 241 -30.06 -19.71 8.30
CA ARG A 241 -30.61 -18.46 7.76
C ARG A 241 -29.77 -17.99 6.57
N ARG A 242 -30.39 -18.00 5.39
CA ARG A 242 -30.17 -17.09 4.25
C ARG A 242 -28.77 -16.47 4.16
N THR A 243 -27.94 -17.01 3.29
CA THR A 243 -27.02 -16.17 2.51
C THR A 243 -27.87 -15.18 1.70
N LYS A 244 -27.66 -13.87 1.89
CA LYS A 244 -28.16 -12.87 0.96
C LYS A 244 -27.23 -12.89 -0.25
N SER A 245 -27.78 -13.12 -1.44
CA SER A 245 -27.08 -12.80 -2.69
C SER A 245 -26.87 -11.28 -2.76
N VAL A 246 -25.64 -10.82 -2.57
CA VAL A 246 -25.24 -9.49 -3.03
C VAL A 246 -24.71 -9.68 -4.45
N THR A 247 -25.56 -9.38 -5.41
CA THR A 247 -25.17 -9.22 -6.81
C THR A 247 -24.15 -8.09 -6.91
N LEU A 248 -22.92 -8.38 -7.35
CA LEU A 248 -22.06 -7.32 -7.89
C LEU A 248 -22.67 -6.86 -9.23
N SER A 249 -23.33 -5.72 -9.19
CA SER A 249 -23.71 -4.98 -10.38
C SER A 249 -22.45 -4.43 -11.05
N LEU A 250 -21.90 -5.15 -12.04
CA LEU A 250 -21.00 -4.53 -13.01
C LEU A 250 -21.82 -3.56 -13.86
N ASN A 251 -21.75 -2.27 -13.55
CA ASN A 251 -22.17 -1.20 -14.44
C ASN A 251 -21.55 0.14 -14.03
N CYS A 252 -20.50 0.56 -14.73
CA CYS A 252 -20.47 1.88 -15.36
C CYS A 252 -19.45 1.93 -16.50
N MET A 253 -20.01 2.17 -17.71
CA MET A 253 -19.59 3.22 -18.67
C MET A 253 -18.12 3.21 -19.11
N LYS A 254 -17.78 2.80 -20.34
CA LYS A 254 -18.08 3.50 -21.62
C LYS A 254 -17.87 5.03 -21.54
N SER A 255 -16.71 5.52 -22.00
CA SER A 255 -16.56 6.18 -23.31
C SER A 255 -15.23 6.95 -23.42
N SER A 256 -14.57 6.83 -24.57
CA SER A 256 -13.46 7.68 -25.08
C SER A 256 -13.94 9.14 -25.35
N PRO A 257 -13.14 10.03 -25.97
CA PRO A 257 -11.67 10.09 -26.13
C PRO A 257 -11.08 11.49 -25.79
N THR A 258 -9.75 11.59 -25.72
CA THR A 258 -8.98 12.77 -26.19
C THR A 258 -7.55 12.38 -26.54
#